data_AF-A0A5N5G1Y9-F1
#
_entry.id   AF-A0A5N5G1Y9-F1
#
_cell.length_a   1.000
_cell.length_b   1.000
_cell.length_c   1.000
_cell.angle_alpha   90.00
_cell.angle_beta   90.00
_cell.angle_gamma   90.00
#
_symmetry.space_group_name_H-M   'P 1'
#
loop_
_entity.id
_entity.type
_entity.pdbx_description
1 polymer ?
#
loop_
_entity_poly.entity_id
_entity_poly.type
_entity_poly.pdbx_seq_one_letter_code
_entity_poly.pdbx_strand_id
1 'polypeptide(L)'
;MARVAGRKDERILTRLADEFEQLAAQLNSPVPTMEIDKFTQSCHLVSPLIRHLGVAMKFADIEYSAKVSGVVKARKSVNTLEDLLDHDIQKNTIKHFSSSSRMLIRVKRSLEMLKIIFEKIMASSENTLMDPVNTAYKQVFYPYYGWASRKTVAGALQNLPTKSLFFKRLKVDGMEIVSFVLQVGELLWNPVKRNVGYLVHYKRHIQSLEVLVEKLETTQNDYQRSVNAALMNGDEVKSEVQKWLKDADKAIIDAKRLNNEAGENKTCLGGCCPNLKWRYTLSKRAVNETEELNKLNEEKRFETVTLQVRRPVEFESTMSTGDFEAFEATRQAMDGVMKALKDNNVTVIGVHGMGGIGKTTMVKHVGVQACKEKLFDHVIMAVISQNPNLVKIQQQLAEMLALNLNEQTEIARAARLKERIMRE
;
A
#
# COMPACT_ATOMS: atom_id res chain seq x y z
N MET A 1 -18.00 -13.62 29.76
CA MET A 1 -17.63 -13.10 31.09
C MET A 1 -16.95 -14.20 31.90
N ALA A 2 -15.66 -14.42 31.70
CA ALA A 2 -14.86 -15.24 32.60
C ALA A 2 -14.28 -14.31 33.67
N ARG A 3 -14.79 -14.39 34.90
CA ARG A 3 -14.17 -13.76 36.08
C ARG A 3 -12.78 -14.38 36.24
N VAL A 4 -11.73 -13.58 36.13
CA VAL A 4 -10.39 -13.96 36.59
C VAL A 4 -10.50 -14.19 38.09
N ALA A 5 -10.57 -15.46 38.49
CA ALA A 5 -10.42 -15.88 39.87
C ALA A 5 -9.03 -15.41 40.32
N GLY A 6 -8.98 -14.51 41.30
CA GLY A 6 -7.71 -14.02 41.84
C GLY A 6 -6.92 -15.18 42.44
N ARG A 7 -5.76 -15.50 41.85
CA ARG A 7 -4.71 -16.29 42.51
C ARG A 7 -4.24 -15.47 43.71
N LYS A 8 -4.66 -15.85 44.91
CA LYS A 8 -4.35 -15.13 46.17
C LYS A 8 -2.87 -15.17 46.57
N ASP A 9 -2.06 -16.02 45.95
CA ASP A 9 -0.67 -16.30 46.35
C ASP A 9 0.39 -15.87 45.32
N GLU A 10 0.01 -15.21 44.23
CA GLU A 10 0.95 -14.81 43.17
C GLU A 10 1.73 -13.54 43.58
N ARG A 11 3.06 -13.59 43.45
CA ARG A 11 3.94 -12.46 43.76
C ARG A 11 3.66 -11.30 42.80
N ILE A 12 3.58 -10.09 43.33
CA ILE A 12 3.12 -8.91 42.59
C ILE A 12 4.01 -8.56 41.38
N LEU A 13 5.33 -8.74 41.50
CA LEU A 13 6.26 -8.46 40.40
C LEU A 13 6.17 -9.48 39.28
N THR A 14 5.96 -10.75 39.59
CA THR A 14 5.75 -11.81 38.60
C THR A 14 4.52 -11.51 37.75
N ARG A 15 3.38 -11.25 38.42
CA ARG A 15 2.14 -10.90 37.72
C ARG A 15 2.28 -9.63 36.88
N LEU A 16 3.01 -8.63 37.38
CA LEU A 16 3.31 -7.42 36.62
C LEU A 16 4.19 -7.72 35.40
N ALA A 17 5.23 -8.52 35.55
CA ALA A 17 6.10 -8.89 34.43
C ALA A 17 5.31 -9.62 33.33
N ASP A 18 4.51 -10.62 33.70
CA ASP A 18 3.69 -11.41 32.77
C ASP A 18 2.67 -10.53 32.01
N GLU A 19 2.01 -9.61 32.71
CA GLU A 19 1.05 -8.69 32.11
C GLU A 19 1.73 -7.72 31.14
N PHE A 20 2.89 -7.17 31.52
CA PHE A 20 3.64 -6.26 30.66
C PHE A 20 4.31 -6.98 29.47
N GLU A 21 4.66 -8.25 29.62
CA GLU A 21 5.12 -9.12 28.53
C GLU A 21 4.01 -9.32 27.49
N GLN A 22 2.79 -9.62 27.93
CA GLN A 22 1.64 -9.74 27.02
C GLN A 22 1.36 -8.43 26.28
N LEU A 23 1.47 -7.28 26.96
CA LEU A 23 1.33 -5.97 26.33
C LEU A 23 2.47 -5.72 25.32
N ALA A 24 3.72 -6.05 25.64
CA ALA A 24 4.86 -5.90 24.74
C ALA A 24 4.70 -6.80 23.49
N ALA A 25 4.27 -8.04 23.67
CA ALA A 25 4.01 -8.97 22.57
C ALA A 25 2.92 -8.48 21.61
N GLN A 26 1.82 -7.90 22.12
CA GLN A 26 0.77 -7.32 21.29
C GLN A 26 1.29 -6.17 20.41
N LEU A 27 2.21 -5.37 20.93
CA LEU A 27 2.82 -4.25 20.20
C LEU A 27 3.85 -4.67 19.16
N ASN A 28 4.36 -5.89 19.26
CA ASN A 28 5.29 -6.45 18.29
C ASN A 28 4.55 -7.22 17.16
N SER A 29 3.22 -7.27 17.20
CA SER A 29 2.40 -7.91 16.17
C SER A 29 2.32 -7.07 14.87
N PRO A 30 1.99 -7.68 13.70
CA PRO A 30 1.92 -6.97 12.42
C PRO A 30 0.92 -5.79 12.40
N VAL A 31 -0.14 -5.87 13.20
CA VAL A 31 -1.13 -4.80 13.40
C VAL A 31 -1.15 -4.44 14.88
N PRO A 32 -0.13 -3.70 15.35
CA PRO A 32 0.01 -3.41 16.76
C PRO A 32 -1.13 -2.49 17.20
N THR A 33 -1.95 -3.00 18.12
CA THR A 33 -3.06 -2.26 18.72
C THR A 33 -3.02 -2.48 20.21
N MET A 34 -3.16 -1.40 20.99
CA MET A 34 -3.14 -1.46 22.44
C MET A 34 -4.52 -1.10 22.99
N GLU A 35 -5.31 -2.11 23.39
CA GLU A 35 -6.59 -1.87 24.04
C GLU A 35 -6.41 -1.08 25.34
N ILE A 36 -7.21 -0.03 25.52
CA ILE A 36 -7.15 0.81 26.73
C ILE A 36 -7.45 -0.03 27.99
N ASP A 37 -8.39 -0.97 27.93
CA ASP A 37 -8.74 -1.80 29.10
C ASP A 37 -7.58 -2.68 29.53
N LYS A 38 -6.96 -3.41 28.59
CA LYS A 38 -5.80 -4.26 28.87
C LYS A 38 -4.65 -3.43 29.45
N PHE A 39 -4.29 -2.33 28.78
CA PHE A 39 -3.23 -1.44 29.25
C PHE A 39 -3.50 -0.87 30.66
N THR A 40 -4.71 -0.38 30.91
CA THR A 40 -5.05 0.24 32.19
C THR A 40 -5.19 -0.79 33.31
N GLN A 41 -5.67 -2.00 33.00
CA GLN A 41 -5.69 -3.12 33.93
C GLN A 41 -4.28 -3.49 34.41
N SER A 42 -3.32 -3.64 33.49
CA SER A 42 -1.93 -3.92 33.86
C SER A 42 -1.30 -2.74 34.61
N CYS A 43 -1.62 -1.49 34.24
CA CYS A 43 -1.19 -0.30 34.99
C CYS A 43 -1.73 -0.27 36.43
N HIS A 44 -2.95 -0.73 36.68
CA HIS A 44 -3.50 -0.77 38.04
C HIS A 44 -2.70 -1.69 38.98
N LEU A 45 -2.01 -2.71 38.45
CA LEU A 45 -1.15 -3.60 39.23
C LEU A 45 0.12 -2.90 39.76
N VAL A 46 0.44 -1.71 39.27
CA VAL A 46 1.59 -0.91 39.73
C VAL A 46 1.30 -0.20 41.06
N SER A 47 0.03 0.10 41.35
CA SER A 47 -0.39 0.85 42.55
C SER A 47 0.16 0.25 43.86
N PRO A 48 0.07 -1.07 44.13
CA PRO A 48 0.60 -1.62 45.35
C PRO A 48 2.13 -1.54 45.42
N LEU A 49 2.88 -1.57 44.30
CA LEU A 49 4.34 -1.34 44.34
C LEU A 49 4.68 0.03 44.90
N ILE A 50 3.98 1.08 44.46
CA ILE A 50 4.20 2.46 44.92
C ILE A 50 3.90 2.55 46.43
N ARG A 51 2.84 1.89 46.91
CA ARG A 51 2.50 1.87 48.35
C ARG A 51 3.58 1.19 49.20
N HIS A 52 4.30 0.20 48.67
CA HIS A 52 5.38 -0.47 49.40
C HIS A 52 6.61 0.41 49.62
N LEU A 53 6.76 1.51 48.87
CA LEU A 53 7.77 2.55 49.10
C LEU A 53 7.50 3.38 50.38
N GLY A 54 6.39 3.14 51.07
CA GLY A 54 6.11 3.69 52.40
C GLY A 54 4.95 4.69 52.43
N VAL A 55 4.51 5.02 53.65
CA VAL A 55 3.34 5.89 53.90
C VAL A 55 3.52 7.27 53.26
N ALA A 56 4.73 7.81 53.30
CA ALA A 56 5.07 9.09 52.69
C ALA A 56 4.94 9.09 51.15
N MET A 57 4.94 7.92 50.49
CA MET A 57 4.77 7.79 49.03
C MET A 57 3.31 7.56 48.62
N LYS A 58 2.36 7.54 49.56
CA LYS A 58 0.93 7.35 49.27
C LYS A 58 0.39 8.42 48.32
N PHE A 59 0.89 9.66 48.37
CA PHE A 59 0.47 10.70 47.43
C PHE A 59 0.82 10.34 45.97
N ALA A 60 1.97 9.71 45.73
CA ALA A 60 2.39 9.30 44.40
C ALA A 60 1.46 8.23 43.82
N ASP A 61 0.98 7.31 44.67
CA ASP A 61 -0.02 6.31 44.27
C ASP A 61 -1.37 6.95 43.91
N ILE A 62 -1.82 7.93 44.71
CA ILE A 62 -3.04 8.70 44.42
C ILE A 62 -2.90 9.44 43.09
N GLU A 63 -1.79 10.13 42.87
CA GLU A 63 -1.54 10.85 41.63
C GLU A 63 -1.51 9.91 40.43
N TYR A 64 -0.77 8.80 40.52
CA TYR A 64 -0.66 7.78 39.48
C TYR A 64 -2.02 7.17 39.14
N SER A 65 -2.76 6.69 40.15
CA SER A 65 -4.07 6.07 39.99
C SER A 65 -5.09 7.03 39.35
N ALA A 66 -5.02 8.32 39.69
CA ALA A 66 -5.84 9.34 39.05
C ALA A 66 -5.49 9.52 37.55
N LYS A 67 -4.22 9.37 37.15
CA LYS A 67 -3.83 9.42 35.73
C LYS A 67 -4.27 8.18 34.97
N VAL A 68 -4.11 6.98 35.54
CA VAL A 68 -4.64 5.74 34.95
C VAL A 68 -6.15 5.85 34.73
N SER A 69 -6.90 6.30 35.74
CA SER A 69 -8.34 6.56 35.63
C SER A 69 -8.68 7.62 34.58
N GLY A 70 -7.80 8.61 34.39
CA GLY A 70 -7.90 9.61 33.33
C GLY A 70 -7.79 9.00 31.93
N VAL A 71 -6.94 7.99 31.74
CA VAL A 71 -6.85 7.23 30.49
C VAL A 71 -8.11 6.39 30.26
N VAL A 72 -8.63 5.72 31.30
CA VAL A 72 -9.89 4.94 31.23
C VAL A 72 -11.06 5.79 30.75
N LYS A 73 -11.11 7.09 31.07
CA LYS A 73 -12.18 7.99 30.56
C LYS A 73 -12.26 8.05 29.03
N ALA A 74 -11.17 7.78 28.31
CA ALA A 74 -11.17 7.73 26.85
C ALA A 74 -12.04 6.58 26.30
N ARG A 75 -12.31 5.52 27.08
CA ARG A 75 -13.18 4.39 26.70
C ARG A 75 -14.58 4.80 26.28
N LYS A 76 -15.04 5.99 26.72
CA LYS A 76 -16.32 6.56 26.29
C LYS A 76 -16.37 6.91 24.81
N SER A 77 -15.22 7.02 24.14
CA SER A 77 -15.13 7.49 22.75
C SER A 77 -14.27 6.59 21.87
N VAL A 78 -13.31 5.85 22.43
CA VAL A 78 -12.34 5.04 21.67
C VAL A 78 -11.96 3.75 22.40
N ASN A 79 -11.44 2.76 21.67
CA ASN A 79 -11.07 1.46 22.23
C ASN A 79 -9.58 1.27 22.48
N THR A 80 -8.73 1.89 21.66
CA THR A 80 -7.28 1.69 21.67
C THR A 80 -6.52 2.95 22.10
N LEU A 81 -5.28 2.80 22.56
CA LEU A 81 -4.42 3.94 22.89
C LEU A 81 -4.05 4.76 21.64
N GLU A 82 -3.93 4.10 20.50
CA GLU A 82 -3.74 4.72 19.19
C GLU A 82 -4.92 5.63 18.85
N ASP A 83 -6.15 5.10 18.91
CA ASP A 83 -7.37 5.87 18.65
C ASP A 83 -7.55 7.02 19.66
N LEU A 84 -7.10 6.83 20.91
CA LEU A 84 -7.11 7.87 21.94
C LEU A 84 -6.25 9.07 21.54
N LEU A 85 -5.02 8.80 21.08
CA LEU A 85 -4.13 9.85 20.58
C LEU A 85 -4.74 10.51 19.34
N ASP A 86 -5.24 9.71 18.39
CA ASP A 86 -5.89 10.21 17.17
C ASP A 86 -7.06 11.12 17.48
N HIS A 87 -7.94 10.70 18.38
CA HIS A 87 -9.11 11.46 18.79
C HIS A 87 -8.74 12.80 19.45
N ASP A 88 -7.78 12.82 20.37
CA ASP A 88 -7.32 14.06 21.02
C ASP A 88 -6.57 14.99 20.03
N ILE A 89 -5.84 14.41 19.07
CA ILE A 89 -5.17 15.17 18.00
C ILE A 89 -6.22 15.79 17.07
N GLN A 90 -7.21 15.01 16.64
CA GLN A 90 -8.30 15.48 15.77
C GLN A 90 -9.12 16.59 16.44
N LYS A 91 -9.40 16.49 17.74
CA LYS A 91 -10.08 17.54 18.52
C LYS A 91 -9.19 18.72 18.91
N ASN A 92 -7.89 18.67 18.58
CA ASN A 92 -6.90 19.67 18.99
C ASN A 92 -6.80 19.84 20.52
N THR A 93 -7.12 18.80 21.28
CA THR A 93 -7.14 18.77 22.74
C THR A 93 -5.90 18.09 23.34
N ILE A 94 -4.98 17.56 22.53
CA ILE A 94 -3.82 16.78 23.01
C ILE A 94 -3.01 17.49 24.12
N LYS A 95 -2.86 18.82 24.08
CA LYS A 95 -2.15 19.60 25.12
C LYS A 95 -3.01 19.99 26.32
N HIS A 96 -4.34 19.89 26.22
CA HIS A 96 -5.28 20.29 27.25
C HIS A 96 -5.01 19.55 28.57
N PHE A 97 -5.21 20.21 29.71
CA PHE A 97 -4.79 19.66 31.01
C PHE A 97 -5.56 18.39 31.40
N SER A 98 -6.79 18.23 30.90
CA SER A 98 -7.66 17.08 31.14
C SER A 98 -7.65 16.02 30.03
N SER A 99 -6.84 16.20 28.98
CA SER A 99 -6.82 15.26 27.85
C SER A 99 -6.33 13.89 28.28
N SER A 100 -6.94 12.83 27.74
CA SER A 100 -6.53 11.46 28.03
C SER A 100 -5.11 11.20 27.54
N SER A 101 -4.68 11.85 26.45
CA SER A 101 -3.29 11.83 25.96
C SER A 101 -2.29 12.36 26.99
N ARG A 102 -2.64 13.45 27.68
CA ARG A 102 -1.79 14.01 28.74
C ARG A 102 -1.79 13.14 30.00
N MET A 103 -2.85 12.39 30.25
CA MET A 103 -2.85 11.38 31.32
C MET A 103 -1.98 10.18 30.93
N LEU A 104 -2.05 9.72 29.68
CA LEU A 104 -1.26 8.62 29.16
C LEU A 104 0.24 8.90 29.23
N ILE A 105 0.71 10.09 28.84
CA ILE A 105 2.13 10.45 28.96
C ILE A 105 2.61 10.49 30.43
N ARG A 106 1.73 10.82 31.37
CA ARG A 106 2.05 10.81 32.81
C ARG A 106 2.12 9.39 33.37
N VAL A 107 1.22 8.50 32.93
CA VAL A 107 1.30 7.07 33.23
C VAL A 107 2.61 6.49 32.68
N LYS A 108 2.94 6.78 31.41
CA LYS A 108 4.21 6.38 30.79
C LYS A 108 5.42 6.79 31.63
N ARG A 109 5.51 8.07 32.03
CA ARG A 109 6.60 8.57 32.88
C ARG A 109 6.66 7.86 34.23
N SER A 110 5.52 7.52 34.82
CA SER A 110 5.49 6.81 36.09
C SER A 110 6.08 5.40 35.97
N LEU A 111 5.76 4.70 34.87
CA LEU A 111 6.36 3.39 34.55
C LEU A 111 7.87 3.50 34.29
N GLU A 112 8.30 4.54 33.57
CA GLU A 112 9.71 4.83 33.31
C GLU A 112 10.49 5.11 34.61
N MET A 113 9.92 5.89 35.53
CA MET A 113 10.52 6.12 36.85
C MET A 113 10.67 4.82 37.62
N LEU A 114 9.66 3.95 37.63
CA LEU A 114 9.73 2.66 38.32
C LEU A 114 10.80 1.76 37.72
N LYS A 115 10.90 1.69 36.39
CA LYS A 115 11.99 0.97 35.70
C LYS A 115 13.36 1.43 36.21
N ILE A 116 13.60 2.76 36.21
CA ILE A 116 14.88 3.32 36.65
C ILE A 116 15.13 3.07 38.15
N ILE A 117 14.09 3.15 38.99
CA ILE A 117 14.20 2.80 40.41
C ILE A 117 14.73 1.36 40.55
N PHE A 118 14.10 0.39 39.90
CA PHE A 118 14.51 -1.00 40.00
C PHE A 118 15.89 -1.25 39.39
N GLU A 119 16.24 -0.65 38.25
CA GLU A 119 17.59 -0.70 37.68
C GLU A 119 18.64 -0.22 38.69
N LYS A 120 18.39 0.93 39.35
CA LYS A 120 19.31 1.50 40.33
C LYS A 120 19.37 0.70 41.62
N ILE A 121 18.24 0.11 42.07
CA ILE A 121 18.22 -0.79 43.22
C ILE A 121 19.06 -2.05 42.93
N MET A 122 18.98 -2.61 41.72
CA MET A 122 19.74 -3.78 41.31
C MET A 122 21.24 -3.48 41.16
N ALA A 123 21.59 -2.28 40.68
CA ALA A 123 22.97 -1.86 40.50
C ALA A 123 23.69 -1.45 41.81
N SER A 124 22.95 -1.12 42.87
CA SER A 124 23.52 -0.69 44.15
C SER A 124 23.62 -1.83 45.15
N SER A 125 24.75 -1.95 45.84
CA SER A 125 24.91 -2.87 46.99
C SER A 125 24.39 -2.28 48.31
N GLU A 126 24.05 -0.99 48.33
CA GLU A 126 23.65 -0.29 49.56
C GLU A 126 22.23 -0.65 50.01
N ASN A 127 22.00 -0.68 51.34
CA ASN A 127 20.70 -1.01 51.93
C ASN A 127 19.74 0.20 52.00
N THR A 128 19.78 1.10 51.01
CA THR A 128 18.96 2.31 50.95
C THR A 128 18.18 2.39 49.64
N LEU A 129 17.00 2.99 49.68
CA LEU A 129 16.21 3.34 48.50
C LEU A 129 16.33 4.82 48.12
N MET A 130 16.96 5.64 48.97
CA MET A 130 17.03 7.08 48.79
C MET A 130 17.64 7.45 47.44
N ASP A 131 18.84 6.94 47.14
CA ASP A 131 19.55 7.29 45.92
C ASP A 131 18.89 6.72 44.66
N PRO A 132 18.44 5.45 44.61
CA PRO A 132 17.66 4.94 43.50
C PRO A 132 16.41 5.78 43.19
N VAL A 133 15.61 6.11 44.20
CA VAL A 133 14.35 6.86 44.01
C VAL A 133 14.60 8.32 43.66
N ASN A 134 15.56 8.97 44.31
CA ASN A 134 15.95 10.35 44.02
C ASN A 134 16.54 10.48 42.60
N THR A 135 17.36 9.52 42.18
CA THR A 135 17.94 9.50 40.83
C THR A 135 16.85 9.36 39.77
N ALA A 136 15.97 8.38 39.92
CA ALA A 136 14.85 8.19 38.99
C ALA A 136 13.94 9.43 38.94
N TYR A 137 13.64 10.02 40.10
CA TYR A 137 12.84 11.24 40.20
C TYR A 137 13.48 12.42 39.44
N LYS A 138 14.79 12.64 39.64
CA LYS A 138 15.56 13.70 38.96
C LYS A 138 15.55 13.52 37.45
N GLN A 139 15.64 12.28 36.96
CA GLN A 139 15.63 11.99 35.54
C GLN A 139 14.24 12.18 34.92
N VAL A 140 13.18 11.71 35.58
CA VAL A 140 11.87 11.56 34.93
C VAL A 140 10.90 12.70 35.21
N PHE A 141 10.81 13.18 36.46
CA PHE A 141 9.76 14.13 36.87
C PHE A 141 10.28 15.52 37.24
N TYR A 142 11.51 15.63 37.73
CA TYR A 142 12.09 16.92 38.13
C TYR A 142 12.01 18.02 37.06
N PRO A 143 12.25 17.75 35.76
CA PRO A 143 12.12 18.76 34.70
C PRO A 143 10.69 19.32 34.54
N TYR A 144 9.68 18.57 34.98
CA TYR A 144 8.26 18.92 34.79
C TYR A 144 7.56 19.39 36.06
N TYR A 145 8.19 19.26 37.22
CA TYR A 145 7.60 19.60 38.51
C TYR A 145 7.95 21.02 38.94
N GLY A 146 6.96 21.75 39.43
CA GLY A 146 7.15 23.06 40.05
C GLY A 146 7.79 22.97 41.43
N TRP A 147 8.18 24.13 41.99
CA TRP A 147 8.89 24.22 43.27
C TRP A 147 8.18 23.50 44.43
N ALA A 148 6.86 23.67 44.55
CA ALA A 148 6.06 23.04 45.61
C ALA A 148 6.10 21.50 45.52
N SER A 149 5.87 20.93 44.34
CA SER A 149 5.95 19.48 44.12
C SER A 149 7.35 18.93 44.40
N ARG A 150 8.41 19.68 44.05
CA ARG A 150 9.80 19.28 44.35
C ARG A 150 10.06 19.20 45.85
N LYS A 151 9.54 20.15 46.64
CA LYS A 151 9.65 20.14 48.11
C LYS A 151 8.89 18.97 48.73
N THR A 152 7.68 18.68 48.26
CA THR A 152 6.89 17.52 48.72
C THR A 152 7.64 16.21 48.49
N VAL A 153 8.21 16.01 47.30
CA VAL A 153 9.00 14.81 46.99
C VAL A 153 10.23 14.72 47.90
N ALA A 154 10.97 15.82 48.08
CA ALA A 154 12.16 15.83 48.95
C ALA A 154 11.84 15.41 50.40
N GLY A 155 10.73 15.88 50.96
CA GLY A 155 10.28 15.47 52.30
C GLY A 155 9.85 14.00 52.36
N ALA A 156 9.21 13.50 51.30
CA ALA A 156 8.75 12.13 51.24
C ALA A 156 9.92 11.12 51.10
N LEU A 157 10.97 11.50 50.38
CA LEU A 157 12.19 10.68 50.19
C LEU A 157 12.89 10.33 51.52
N GLN A 158 12.81 11.20 52.53
CA GLN A 158 13.40 10.97 53.86
C GLN A 158 12.72 9.85 54.65
N ASN A 159 11.54 9.41 54.21
CA ASN A 159 10.70 8.43 54.90
C ASN A 159 10.61 7.09 54.15
N LEU A 160 11.52 6.86 53.20
CA LEU A 160 11.59 5.59 52.46
C LEU A 160 12.06 4.45 53.38
N PRO A 161 11.55 3.22 53.19
CA PRO A 161 12.06 2.04 53.89
C PRO A 161 13.47 1.68 53.40
N THR A 162 14.16 0.83 54.16
CA THR A 162 15.41 0.19 53.70
C THR A 162 15.14 -0.73 52.52
N LYS A 163 16.18 -0.99 51.70
CA LYS A 163 16.10 -1.90 50.56
C LYS A 163 15.64 -3.31 50.99
N SER A 164 16.18 -3.81 52.10
CA SER A 164 15.79 -5.12 52.66
C SER A 164 14.32 -5.18 53.11
N LEU A 165 13.83 -4.14 53.79
CA LEU A 165 12.43 -4.07 54.23
C LEU A 165 11.46 -3.98 53.05
N PHE A 166 11.85 -3.24 52.01
CA PHE A 166 11.07 -3.14 50.78
C PHE A 166 10.93 -4.48 50.08
N PHE A 167 12.01 -5.23 49.88
CA PHE A 167 11.94 -6.56 49.27
C PHE A 167 11.20 -7.58 50.12
N LYS A 168 11.38 -7.54 51.45
CA LYS A 168 10.62 -8.39 52.37
C LYS A 168 9.11 -8.16 52.24
N ARG A 169 8.69 -6.90 52.10
CA ARG A 169 7.26 -6.55 51.92
C ARG A 169 6.73 -7.00 50.56
N LEU A 170 7.54 -6.89 49.51
CA LEU A 170 7.17 -7.33 48.17
C LEU A 170 7.15 -8.86 48.02
N LYS A 171 7.88 -9.60 48.88
CA LYS A 171 8.08 -11.06 48.80
C LYS A 171 8.71 -11.50 47.47
N VAL A 172 9.72 -10.76 47.02
CA VAL A 172 10.33 -10.93 45.68
C VAL A 172 11.81 -11.29 45.76
N ASP A 173 12.31 -11.92 44.71
CA ASP A 173 13.74 -12.14 44.48
C ASP A 173 14.28 -11.27 43.33
N GLY A 174 15.60 -11.33 43.11
CA GLY A 174 16.29 -10.50 42.12
C GLY A 174 15.86 -10.77 40.67
N MET A 175 15.44 -12.00 40.34
CA MET A 175 15.08 -12.38 38.97
C MET A 175 13.74 -11.79 38.53
N GLU A 176 12.77 -11.73 39.44
CA GLU A 176 11.46 -11.11 39.18
C GLU A 176 11.59 -9.62 38.86
N ILE A 177 12.55 -8.93 39.48
CA ILE A 177 12.84 -7.51 39.22
C ILE A 177 13.44 -7.33 37.84
N VAL A 178 14.39 -8.19 37.44
CA VAL A 178 15.00 -8.15 36.11
C VAL A 178 13.94 -8.35 35.03
N SER A 179 13.05 -9.34 35.22
CA SER A 179 11.94 -9.59 34.30
C SER A 179 11.03 -8.35 34.15
N PHE A 180 10.60 -7.77 35.26
CA PHE A 180 9.79 -6.55 35.24
C PHE A 180 10.47 -5.38 34.49
N VAL A 181 11.76 -5.12 34.77
CA VAL A 181 12.52 -4.03 34.14
C VAL A 181 12.64 -4.23 32.63
N LEU A 182 12.89 -5.46 32.18
CA LEU A 182 12.96 -5.80 30.75
C LEU A 182 11.61 -5.56 30.08
N GLN A 183 10.52 -6.12 30.62
CA GLN A 183 9.19 -6.05 30.01
C GLN A 183 8.64 -4.62 29.97
N VAL A 184 8.79 -3.86 31.06
CA VAL A 184 8.45 -2.43 31.06
C VAL A 184 9.32 -1.65 30.07
N GLY A 185 10.60 -2.01 29.94
CA GLY A 185 11.50 -1.42 28.95
C GLY A 185 11.01 -1.60 27.51
N GLU A 186 10.65 -2.83 27.15
CA GLU A 186 10.09 -3.15 25.83
C GLU A 186 8.79 -2.39 25.57
N LEU A 187 7.87 -2.39 26.54
CA LEU A 187 6.60 -1.66 26.46
C LEU A 187 6.82 -0.15 26.26
N LEU A 188 7.80 0.46 26.92
CA LEU A 188 8.05 1.90 26.83
C LEU A 188 8.72 2.33 25.52
N TRP A 189 9.42 1.41 24.84
CA TRP A 189 10.21 1.68 23.65
C TRP A 189 9.42 1.57 22.34
N ASN A 190 8.45 0.64 22.24
CA ASN A 190 7.81 0.27 20.97
C ASN A 190 6.57 1.11 20.54
N PRO A 191 5.54 1.35 21.37
CA PRO A 191 4.29 2.01 20.94
C PRO A 191 4.43 3.53 20.77
N VAL A 192 5.39 4.14 21.49
CA VAL A 192 5.65 5.57 21.41
C VAL A 192 6.35 5.92 20.09
N LYS A 193 7.14 5.02 19.50
CA LYS A 193 7.83 5.28 18.23
C LYS A 193 6.89 5.51 17.06
N ARG A 194 5.77 4.77 16.96
CA ARG A 194 4.89 4.85 15.78
C ARG A 194 4.08 6.17 15.75
N ASN A 195 3.34 6.46 16.81
CA ASN A 195 2.45 7.63 16.85
C ASN A 195 3.18 8.96 17.08
N VAL A 196 4.25 8.97 17.90
CA VAL A 196 5.12 10.15 18.01
C VAL A 196 6.01 10.28 16.77
N GLY A 197 6.31 9.16 16.10
CA GLY A 197 7.01 9.15 14.82
C GLY A 197 6.31 10.02 13.77
N TYR A 198 5.00 9.90 13.62
CA TYR A 198 4.22 10.76 12.72
C TYR A 198 4.28 12.26 13.09
N LEU A 199 4.45 12.60 14.37
CA LEU A 199 4.58 14.00 14.82
C LEU A 199 5.97 14.59 14.57
N VAL A 200 7.01 13.79 14.83
CA VAL A 200 8.41 14.24 14.84
C VAL A 200 9.07 14.06 13.47
N HIS A 201 8.77 12.96 12.79
CA HIS A 201 9.41 12.55 11.53
C HIS A 201 8.55 12.84 10.29
N TYR A 202 7.51 13.68 10.39
CA TYR A 202 6.62 13.98 9.25
C TYR A 202 7.39 14.40 7.98
N LYS A 203 8.45 15.20 8.12
CA LYS A 203 9.31 15.61 6.99
C LYS A 203 9.95 14.41 6.29
N ARG A 204 10.44 13.43 7.06
CA ARG A 204 11.04 12.22 6.52
C ARG A 204 10.01 11.37 5.78
N HIS A 205 8.78 11.28 6.30
CA HIS A 205 7.69 10.58 5.62
C HIS A 205 7.30 11.26 4.31
N ILE A 206 7.26 12.59 4.27
CA ILE A 206 7.02 13.36 3.05
C ILE A 206 8.14 13.18 2.03
N GLN A 207 9.41 13.29 2.46
CA GLN A 207 10.56 13.04 1.58
C GLN A 207 10.59 11.61 1.02
N SER A 208 10.22 10.63 1.84
CA SER A 208 10.10 9.24 1.37
C SER A 208 9.01 9.09 0.31
N LEU A 209 7.90 9.82 0.44
CA LEU A 209 6.82 9.84 -0.56
C LEU A 209 7.29 10.51 -1.85
N GLU A 210 7.99 11.65 -1.77
CA GLU A 210 8.56 12.35 -2.94
C GLU A 210 9.43 11.42 -3.80
N VAL A 211 10.34 10.67 -3.18
CA VAL A 211 11.22 9.72 -3.88
C VAL A 211 10.43 8.63 -4.61
N LEU A 212 9.34 8.14 -4.01
CA LEU A 212 8.50 7.12 -4.63
C LEU A 212 7.66 7.70 -5.78
N VAL A 213 7.20 8.94 -5.66
CA VAL A 213 6.50 9.64 -6.74
C VAL A 213 7.41 9.77 -7.96
N GLU A 214 8.65 10.24 -7.79
CA GLU A 214 9.62 10.36 -8.89
C GLU A 214 9.86 9.01 -9.60
N LYS A 215 9.96 7.93 -8.82
CA LYS A 215 10.13 6.57 -9.37
C LYS A 215 8.89 6.09 -10.12
N LEU A 216 7.68 6.38 -9.62
CA LEU A 216 6.45 5.98 -10.29
C LEU A 216 6.23 6.79 -11.58
N GLU A 217 6.55 8.08 -11.57
CA GLU A 217 6.46 8.97 -12.74
C GLU A 217 7.37 8.52 -13.89
N THR A 218 8.63 8.17 -13.58
CA THR A 218 9.55 7.65 -14.59
C THR A 218 9.00 6.38 -15.23
N THR A 219 8.49 5.45 -14.42
CA THR A 219 7.84 4.22 -14.88
C THR A 219 6.59 4.50 -15.70
N GLN A 220 5.73 5.41 -15.26
CA GLN A 220 4.52 5.82 -15.98
C GLN A 220 4.86 6.40 -17.36
N ASN A 221 5.86 7.28 -17.43
CA ASN A 221 6.33 7.87 -18.68
C ASN A 221 6.87 6.83 -19.65
N ASP A 222 7.57 5.81 -19.17
CA ASP A 222 8.06 4.71 -20.00
C ASP A 222 6.88 3.91 -20.60
N TYR A 223 5.89 3.53 -19.79
CA TYR A 223 4.69 2.86 -20.28
C TYR A 223 3.89 3.72 -21.25
N GLN A 224 3.77 5.02 -20.99
CA GLN A 224 3.06 5.93 -21.88
C GLN A 224 3.76 6.03 -23.24
N ARG A 225 5.10 6.05 -23.27
CA ARG A 225 5.87 5.98 -24.53
C ARG A 225 5.62 4.66 -25.27
N SER A 226 5.58 3.53 -24.58
CA SER A 226 5.26 2.23 -25.20
C SER A 226 3.82 2.16 -25.73
N VAL A 227 2.85 2.73 -25.00
CA VAL A 227 1.45 2.84 -25.42
C VAL A 227 1.34 3.70 -26.68
N ASN A 228 2.01 4.86 -26.72
CA ASN A 228 2.00 5.72 -27.89
C ASN A 228 2.61 5.02 -29.11
N ALA A 229 3.72 4.30 -28.94
CA ALA A 229 4.34 3.52 -30.01
C ALA A 229 3.41 2.41 -30.55
N ALA A 230 2.72 1.69 -29.65
CA ALA A 230 1.73 0.69 -30.03
C ALA A 230 0.59 1.27 -30.88
N LEU A 231 0.02 2.39 -30.43
CA LEU A 231 -1.07 3.06 -31.15
C LEU A 231 -0.62 3.56 -32.53
N MET A 232 0.60 4.10 -32.65
CA MET A 232 1.18 4.51 -33.94
C MET A 232 1.40 3.34 -34.90
N ASN A 233 1.67 2.14 -34.36
CA ASN A 233 1.80 0.91 -35.14
C ASN A 233 0.44 0.24 -35.43
N GLY A 234 -0.67 0.79 -34.93
CA GLY A 234 -2.01 0.26 -35.12
C GLY A 234 -2.37 -0.93 -34.22
N ASP A 235 -1.52 -1.24 -33.23
CA ASP A 235 -1.71 -2.32 -32.26
C ASP A 235 -2.73 -1.95 -31.17
N GLU A 236 -3.36 -2.97 -30.59
CA GLU A 236 -4.26 -2.80 -29.45
C GLU A 236 -3.48 -2.89 -28.12
N VAL A 237 -3.80 -2.01 -27.18
CA VAL A 237 -3.16 -1.92 -25.87
C VAL A 237 -3.96 -2.70 -24.83
N LYS A 238 -3.29 -3.53 -24.03
CA LYS A 238 -3.95 -4.30 -22.96
C LYS A 238 -4.70 -3.40 -21.98
N SER A 239 -5.94 -3.76 -21.64
CA SER A 239 -6.79 -3.01 -20.70
C SER A 239 -6.16 -2.85 -19.31
N GLU A 240 -5.39 -3.85 -18.85
CA GLU A 240 -4.65 -3.79 -17.59
C GLU A 240 -3.59 -2.69 -17.56
N VAL A 241 -2.92 -2.44 -18.70
CA VAL A 241 -1.93 -1.34 -18.83
C VAL A 241 -2.63 0.00 -18.73
N GLN A 242 -3.77 0.16 -19.41
CA GLN A 242 -4.57 1.39 -19.35
C GLN A 242 -5.12 1.66 -17.96
N LYS A 243 -5.62 0.61 -17.28
CA LYS A 243 -6.11 0.72 -15.89
C LYS A 243 -4.99 1.17 -14.97
N TRP A 244 -3.83 0.51 -15.03
CA TRP A 244 -2.70 0.89 -14.20
C TRP A 244 -2.23 2.33 -14.47
N LEU A 245 -2.22 2.80 -15.72
CA LEU A 245 -1.84 4.17 -16.03
C LEU A 245 -2.76 5.20 -15.36
N LYS A 246 -4.08 4.92 -15.31
CA LYS A 246 -5.07 5.75 -14.59
C LYS A 246 -4.86 5.70 -13.08
N ASP A 247 -4.63 4.52 -12.53
CA ASP A 247 -4.42 4.34 -11.09
C ASP A 247 -3.11 5.04 -10.64
N ALA A 248 -2.05 4.93 -11.44
CA ALA A 248 -0.78 5.63 -11.22
C ALA A 248 -0.93 7.16 -11.31
N ASP A 249 -1.66 7.68 -12.31
CA ASP A 249 -1.91 9.12 -12.45
C ASP A 249 -2.60 9.69 -11.21
N LYS A 250 -3.66 9.01 -10.76
CA LYS A 250 -4.39 9.39 -9.55
C LYS A 250 -3.49 9.39 -8.31
N ALA A 251 -2.70 8.33 -8.10
CA ALA A 251 -1.80 8.22 -6.95
C ALA A 251 -0.72 9.32 -6.96
N ILE A 252 -0.14 9.62 -8.13
CA ILE A 252 0.84 10.71 -8.30
C ILE A 252 0.21 12.06 -7.96
N ILE A 253 -1.00 12.34 -8.46
CA ILE A 253 -1.72 13.60 -8.17
C ILE A 253 -1.99 13.74 -6.67
N ASP A 254 -2.53 12.69 -6.03
CA ASP A 254 -2.86 12.71 -4.61
C ASP A 254 -1.60 12.91 -3.73
N ALA A 255 -0.48 12.25 -4.08
CA ALA A 255 0.80 12.40 -3.41
C ALA A 255 1.42 13.80 -3.61
N LYS A 256 1.38 14.36 -4.82
CA LYS A 256 1.84 15.74 -5.10
C LYS A 256 1.04 16.78 -4.33
N ARG A 257 -0.28 16.61 -4.22
CA ARG A 257 -1.14 17.49 -3.40
C ARG A 257 -0.69 17.49 -1.95
N LEU A 258 -0.42 16.32 -1.38
CA LEU A 258 0.12 16.19 -0.03
C LEU A 258 1.47 16.88 0.15
N ASN A 259 2.35 16.78 -0.84
CA ASN A 259 3.65 17.44 -0.79
C ASN A 259 3.53 18.98 -0.81
N ASN A 260 2.62 19.50 -1.65
CA ASN A 260 2.30 20.93 -1.67
C ASN A 260 1.71 21.40 -0.34
N GLU A 261 0.77 20.62 0.25
CA GLU A 261 0.25 20.89 1.58
C GLU A 261 1.38 20.98 2.61
N ALA A 262 2.41 20.12 2.52
CA ALA A 262 3.58 20.11 3.42
C ALA A 262 4.43 21.38 3.35
N GLY A 263 4.47 22.04 2.18
CA GLY A 263 5.16 23.32 1.97
C GLY A 263 4.47 24.51 2.63
N GLU A 264 3.16 24.41 2.92
CA GLU A 264 2.41 25.41 3.67
C GLU A 264 2.81 25.35 5.16
N ASN A 265 3.74 26.20 5.58
CA ASN A 265 4.24 26.22 6.96
C ASN A 265 3.16 26.68 7.96
N LYS A 266 2.31 25.75 8.41
CA LYS A 266 1.22 26.02 9.36
C LYS A 266 1.77 26.05 10.79
N THR A 267 2.06 27.24 11.27
CA THR A 267 2.28 27.51 12.70
C THR A 267 0.95 27.87 13.38
N CYS A 268 0.82 27.63 14.69
CA CYS A 268 -0.32 28.19 15.42
C CYS A 268 -0.09 29.68 15.71
N LEU A 269 -1.18 30.43 15.96
CA LEU A 269 -1.24 31.85 16.36
C LEU A 269 0.11 32.41 16.85
N GLY A 270 0.77 33.21 16.00
CA GLY A 270 2.00 33.94 16.34
C GLY A 270 3.33 33.18 16.17
N GLY A 271 3.37 32.03 15.48
CA GLY A 271 4.64 31.36 15.16
C GLY A 271 5.28 30.55 16.29
N CYS A 272 4.64 30.50 17.47
CA CYS A 272 5.29 30.07 18.71
C CYS A 272 5.26 28.55 18.96
N CYS A 273 4.42 27.78 18.26
CA CYS A 273 4.42 26.31 18.35
C CYS A 273 4.16 25.62 16.99
N PRO A 274 4.76 24.45 16.76
CA PRO A 274 4.43 23.61 15.62
C PRO A 274 2.99 23.07 15.73
N ASN A 275 2.24 23.12 14.61
CA ASN A 275 0.89 22.55 14.54
C ASN A 275 0.96 21.02 14.54
N LEU A 276 0.85 20.42 15.74
CA LEU A 276 0.97 18.97 15.94
C LEU A 276 -0.13 18.18 15.23
N LYS A 277 -1.38 18.70 15.21
CA LYS A 277 -2.48 18.07 14.49
C LYS A 277 -2.21 17.97 12.99
N TRP A 278 -1.72 19.08 12.43
CA TRP A 278 -1.37 19.12 11.03
C TRP A 278 -0.20 18.19 10.71
N ARG A 279 0.91 18.23 11.48
CA ARG A 279 2.07 17.34 11.27
C ARG A 279 1.68 15.86 11.33
N TYR A 280 0.88 15.50 12.32
CA TYR A 280 0.37 14.14 12.47
C TYR A 280 -0.45 13.69 11.26
N THR A 281 -1.46 14.49 10.89
CA THR A 281 -2.39 14.18 9.81
C THR A 281 -1.66 14.04 8.48
N LEU A 282 -0.74 14.98 8.21
CA LEU A 282 0.08 14.99 7.02
C LEU A 282 1.00 13.76 6.95
N SER A 283 1.69 13.45 8.05
CA SER A 283 2.59 12.29 8.09
C SER A 283 1.86 10.96 7.94
N LYS A 284 0.68 10.83 8.56
CA LYS A 284 -0.13 9.60 8.48
C LYS A 284 -0.64 9.39 7.06
N ARG A 285 -1.13 10.44 6.41
CA ARG A 285 -1.51 10.41 4.99
C ARG A 285 -0.32 10.04 4.10
N ALA A 286 0.85 10.64 4.32
CA ALA A 286 2.05 10.34 3.53
C ALA A 286 2.47 8.86 3.60
N VAL A 287 2.38 8.24 4.78
CA VAL A 287 2.67 6.80 4.93
C VAL A 287 1.62 5.94 4.22
N ASN A 288 0.33 6.28 4.31
CA ASN A 288 -0.70 5.54 3.61
C ASN A 288 -0.54 5.64 2.08
N GLU A 289 -0.26 6.83 1.53
CA GLU A 289 0.02 6.97 0.10
C GLU A 289 1.28 6.19 -0.31
N THR A 290 2.32 6.19 0.54
CA THR A 290 3.54 5.40 0.32
C THR A 290 3.22 3.90 0.16
N GLU A 291 2.30 3.37 0.97
CA GLU A 291 1.86 1.97 0.85
C GLU A 291 1.13 1.71 -0.48
N GLU A 292 0.26 2.62 -0.92
CA GLU A 292 -0.44 2.50 -2.22
C GLU A 292 0.52 2.61 -3.41
N LEU A 293 1.47 3.55 -3.39
CA LEU A 293 2.50 3.66 -4.42
C LEU A 293 3.39 2.42 -4.48
N ASN A 294 3.73 1.83 -3.33
CA ASN A 294 4.51 0.59 -3.30
C ASN A 294 3.74 -0.57 -3.93
N LYS A 295 2.43 -0.71 -3.67
CA LYS A 295 1.60 -1.72 -4.35
C LYS A 295 1.63 -1.55 -5.86
N LEU A 296 1.43 -0.34 -6.37
CA LEU A 296 1.50 -0.07 -7.82
C LEU A 296 2.87 -0.36 -8.43
N ASN A 297 3.94 -0.20 -7.64
CA ASN A 297 5.31 -0.48 -8.04
C ASN A 297 5.66 -1.99 -7.93
N GLU A 298 5.04 -2.74 -7.02
CA GLU A 298 5.15 -4.20 -6.90
C GLU A 298 4.30 -4.93 -7.94
N GLU A 299 3.14 -4.37 -8.29
CA GLU A 299 2.21 -4.89 -9.30
C GLU A 299 2.79 -4.89 -10.72
N LYS A 300 4.02 -4.40 -10.95
CA LYS A 300 4.56 -4.26 -12.30
C LYS A 300 5.95 -4.79 -12.59
N ARG A 301 5.91 -5.80 -13.48
CA ARG A 301 6.57 -5.79 -14.79
C ARG A 301 5.62 -6.38 -15.84
N PHE A 302 4.85 -5.57 -16.56
CA PHE A 302 4.20 -6.09 -17.77
C PHE A 302 5.28 -6.33 -18.82
N GLU A 303 5.58 -7.59 -19.14
CA GLU A 303 6.58 -7.94 -20.15
C GLU A 303 6.21 -7.39 -21.55
N THR A 304 4.92 -7.24 -21.84
CA THR A 304 4.42 -6.72 -23.13
C THR A 304 3.20 -5.83 -22.95
N VAL A 305 3.21 -4.67 -23.62
CA VAL A 305 2.15 -3.64 -23.58
C VAL A 305 1.03 -3.89 -24.60
N THR A 306 1.31 -4.65 -25.66
CA THR A 306 0.41 -4.85 -26.80
C THR A 306 -0.24 -6.24 -26.82
N LEU A 307 -1.40 -6.30 -27.46
CA LEU A 307 -1.92 -7.51 -28.10
C LEU A 307 -1.52 -7.40 -29.57
N GLN A 308 -0.82 -8.39 -30.12
CA GLN A 308 -0.53 -8.39 -31.56
C GLN A 308 -1.82 -8.64 -32.34
N VAL A 309 -2.46 -7.56 -32.79
CA VAL A 309 -3.59 -7.61 -33.71
C VAL A 309 -3.06 -7.16 -35.07
N ARG A 310 -2.56 -8.12 -35.87
CA ARG A 310 -2.20 -7.84 -37.25
C ARG A 310 -3.51 -7.57 -38.02
N ARG A 311 -3.62 -6.41 -38.68
CA ARG A 311 -4.77 -6.08 -39.54
C ARG A 311 -4.62 -6.80 -40.88
N PRO A 312 -5.71 -7.35 -41.47
CA PRO A 312 -5.71 -7.90 -42.82
C PRO A 312 -5.09 -6.92 -43.82
N VAL A 313 -4.34 -7.42 -44.79
CA VAL A 313 -3.71 -6.59 -45.82
C VAL A 313 -4.81 -6.06 -46.74
N GLU A 314 -4.97 -4.74 -46.84
CA GLU A 314 -5.95 -4.13 -47.75
C GLU A 314 -5.60 -4.49 -49.20
N PHE A 315 -6.47 -5.29 -49.85
CA PHE A 315 -6.26 -5.79 -51.21
C PHE A 315 -5.95 -4.66 -52.21
N GLU A 316 -6.59 -3.50 -52.06
CA GLU A 316 -6.38 -2.32 -52.90
C GLU A 316 -4.96 -1.74 -52.80
N SER A 317 -4.36 -1.77 -51.61
CA SER A 317 -3.03 -1.19 -51.34
C SER A 317 -1.87 -1.99 -51.94
N THR A 318 -2.07 -3.29 -52.18
CA THR A 318 -1.05 -4.17 -52.76
C THR A 318 -1.00 -4.14 -54.29
N MET A 319 -2.04 -3.62 -54.94
CA MET A 319 -2.16 -3.64 -56.39
C MET A 319 -1.89 -2.27 -56.98
N SER A 320 -0.73 -2.12 -57.64
CA SER A 320 -0.53 -1.03 -58.60
C SER A 320 -1.46 -1.28 -59.79
N THR A 321 -2.60 -0.59 -59.83
CA THR A 321 -3.50 -0.55 -60.99
C THR A 321 -2.99 0.43 -62.05
N GLY A 322 -1.67 0.60 -62.18
CA GLY A 322 -1.08 1.47 -63.20
C GLY A 322 -1.60 1.14 -64.60
N ASP A 323 -1.90 2.18 -65.39
CA ASP A 323 -2.22 2.20 -66.82
C ASP A 323 -3.03 1.01 -67.37
N PHE A 324 -4.03 0.52 -66.62
CA PHE A 324 -4.93 -0.52 -67.14
C PHE A 324 -5.94 0.08 -68.13
N GLU A 325 -5.63 -0.03 -69.42
CA GLU A 325 -6.55 0.31 -70.50
C GLU A 325 -7.42 -0.89 -70.87
N ALA A 326 -8.63 -0.95 -70.32
CA ALA A 326 -9.60 -1.98 -70.67
C ALA A 326 -10.21 -1.71 -72.06
N PHE A 327 -9.93 -2.58 -73.03
CA PHE A 327 -10.70 -2.68 -74.28
C PHE A 327 -12.18 -3.00 -73.99
N GLU A 328 -13.07 -2.67 -74.91
CA GLU A 328 -14.52 -2.84 -74.76
C GLU A 328 -14.91 -4.28 -74.37
N ALA A 329 -14.30 -5.28 -75.00
CA ALA A 329 -14.52 -6.69 -74.67
C ALA A 329 -14.13 -7.03 -73.22
N THR A 330 -13.03 -6.46 -72.71
CA THR A 330 -12.60 -6.64 -71.32
C THR A 330 -13.56 -5.98 -70.34
N ARG A 331 -14.10 -4.80 -70.68
CA ARG A 331 -15.13 -4.14 -69.85
C ARG A 331 -16.42 -4.97 -69.78
N GLN A 332 -16.90 -5.46 -70.92
CA GLN A 332 -18.07 -6.34 -70.96
C GLN A 332 -17.87 -7.61 -70.14
N ALA A 333 -16.67 -8.21 -70.17
CA ALA A 333 -16.34 -9.36 -69.34
C ALA A 333 -16.30 -9.00 -67.85
N MET A 334 -15.72 -7.86 -67.46
CA MET A 334 -15.73 -7.37 -66.08
C MET A 334 -17.14 -7.15 -65.56
N ASP A 335 -18.02 -6.52 -66.36
CA ASP A 335 -19.42 -6.29 -66.02
C ASP A 335 -20.17 -7.62 -65.83
N GLY A 336 -19.90 -8.62 -66.69
CA GLY A 336 -20.45 -9.96 -66.56
C GLY A 336 -20.03 -10.64 -65.25
N VAL A 337 -18.74 -10.58 -64.89
CA VAL A 337 -18.25 -11.12 -63.62
C VAL A 337 -18.84 -10.36 -62.43
N MET A 338 -18.90 -9.03 -62.49
CA MET A 338 -19.44 -8.20 -61.42
C MET A 338 -20.94 -8.43 -61.20
N LYS A 339 -21.69 -8.64 -62.29
CA LYS A 339 -23.11 -9.02 -62.22
C LYS A 339 -23.28 -10.39 -61.56
N ALA A 340 -22.43 -11.37 -61.91
CA ALA A 340 -22.46 -12.69 -61.29
C ALA A 340 -22.07 -12.64 -59.81
N LEU A 341 -21.11 -11.79 -59.40
CA LEU A 341 -20.75 -11.60 -57.99
C LEU A 341 -21.89 -11.03 -57.14
N LYS A 342 -22.83 -10.29 -57.75
CA LYS A 342 -24.01 -9.73 -57.07
C LYS A 342 -25.17 -10.73 -56.94
N ASP A 343 -25.09 -11.90 -57.58
CA ASP A 343 -26.10 -12.94 -57.49
C ASP A 343 -25.77 -13.92 -56.36
N ASN A 344 -26.57 -13.90 -55.29
CA ASN A 344 -26.40 -14.75 -54.11
C ASN A 344 -26.51 -16.25 -54.39
N ASN A 345 -27.02 -16.66 -55.57
CA ASN A 345 -27.06 -18.07 -55.97
C ASN A 345 -25.76 -18.56 -56.62
N VAL A 346 -24.85 -17.64 -56.97
CA VAL A 346 -23.57 -17.95 -57.61
C VAL A 346 -22.47 -17.99 -56.55
N THR A 347 -21.88 -19.17 -56.35
CA THR A 347 -20.80 -19.38 -55.37
C THR A 347 -19.42 -19.51 -56.01
N VAL A 348 -19.35 -19.80 -57.31
CA VAL A 348 -18.08 -19.99 -58.05
C VAL A 348 -18.21 -19.38 -59.44
N ILE A 349 -17.23 -18.54 -59.81
CA ILE A 349 -17.12 -17.95 -61.15
C ILE A 349 -15.79 -18.38 -61.76
N GLY A 350 -15.85 -19.04 -62.92
CA GLY A 350 -14.66 -19.45 -63.68
C GLY A 350 -14.37 -18.49 -64.83
N VAL A 351 -13.16 -17.94 -64.89
CA VAL A 351 -12.68 -17.12 -66.03
C VAL A 351 -11.60 -17.91 -66.78
N HIS A 352 -11.89 -18.36 -68.00
CA HIS A 352 -11.01 -19.22 -68.80
C HIS A 352 -10.68 -18.62 -70.17
N GLY A 353 -9.64 -19.16 -70.84
CA GLY A 353 -9.21 -18.72 -72.17
C GLY A 353 -7.70 -18.79 -72.37
N MET A 354 -7.22 -18.44 -73.57
CA MET A 354 -5.80 -18.51 -73.95
C MET A 354 -4.90 -17.65 -73.02
N GLY A 355 -3.66 -18.08 -72.81
CA GLY A 355 -2.69 -17.38 -71.96
C GLY A 355 -2.33 -15.98 -72.48
N GLY A 356 -1.88 -15.08 -71.61
CA GLY A 356 -1.44 -13.73 -72.00
C GLY A 356 -2.54 -12.68 -72.20
N ILE A 357 -3.82 -13.07 -72.24
CA ILE A 357 -4.95 -12.16 -72.52
C ILE A 357 -5.35 -11.26 -71.31
N GLY A 358 -4.67 -11.37 -70.17
CA GLY A 358 -4.93 -10.48 -69.02
C GLY A 358 -6.09 -10.89 -68.09
N LYS A 359 -6.56 -12.15 -68.15
CA LYS A 359 -7.63 -12.68 -67.29
C LYS A 359 -7.40 -12.45 -65.78
N THR A 360 -6.20 -12.77 -65.30
CA THR A 360 -5.83 -12.58 -63.88
C THR A 360 -5.86 -11.10 -63.50
N THR A 361 -5.41 -10.22 -64.39
CA THR A 361 -5.46 -8.77 -64.21
C THR A 361 -6.90 -8.28 -64.13
N MET A 362 -7.77 -8.76 -65.03
CA MET A 362 -9.20 -8.44 -65.02
C MET A 362 -9.87 -8.85 -63.69
N VAL A 363 -9.64 -10.08 -63.21
CA VAL A 363 -10.21 -10.55 -61.93
C VAL A 363 -9.72 -9.72 -60.74
N LYS A 364 -8.45 -9.29 -60.74
CA LYS A 364 -7.93 -8.37 -59.73
C LYS A 364 -8.67 -7.03 -59.72
N HIS A 365 -8.93 -6.45 -60.89
CA HIS A 365 -9.70 -5.20 -60.99
C HIS A 365 -11.13 -5.35 -60.49
N VAL A 366 -11.80 -6.46 -60.84
CA VAL A 366 -13.14 -6.76 -60.32
C VAL A 366 -13.11 -6.92 -58.79
N GLY A 367 -12.09 -7.58 -58.23
CA GLY A 367 -11.93 -7.70 -56.78
C GLY A 367 -11.78 -6.34 -56.07
N VAL A 368 -10.96 -5.44 -56.62
CA VAL A 368 -10.84 -4.06 -56.12
C VAL A 368 -12.17 -3.31 -56.21
N GLN A 369 -12.88 -3.44 -57.34
CA GLN A 369 -14.18 -2.81 -57.51
C GLN A 369 -15.23 -3.36 -56.52
N ALA A 370 -15.21 -4.65 -56.22
CA ALA A 370 -16.09 -5.28 -55.25
C ALA A 370 -15.88 -4.77 -53.83
N CYS A 371 -14.63 -4.49 -53.43
CA CYS A 371 -14.33 -3.79 -52.18
C CYS A 371 -14.88 -2.35 -52.18
N LYS A 372 -14.64 -1.58 -53.26
CA LYS A 372 -15.13 -0.20 -53.39
C LYS A 372 -16.65 -0.08 -53.35
N GLU A 373 -17.35 -1.02 -53.99
CA GLU A 373 -18.81 -1.12 -53.97
C GLU A 373 -19.35 -1.73 -52.67
N LYS A 374 -18.47 -2.12 -51.72
CA LYS A 374 -18.81 -2.75 -50.45
C LYS A 374 -19.68 -4.00 -50.60
N LEU A 375 -19.44 -4.78 -51.66
CA LEU A 375 -20.08 -6.09 -51.84
C LEU A 375 -19.48 -7.13 -50.91
N PHE A 376 -18.18 -6.97 -50.59
CA PHE A 376 -17.45 -7.82 -49.65
C PHE A 376 -16.58 -6.93 -48.77
N ASP A 377 -16.55 -7.21 -47.48
CA ASP A 377 -15.68 -6.51 -46.53
C ASP A 377 -14.20 -6.86 -46.78
N HIS A 378 -13.93 -8.08 -47.25
CA HIS A 378 -12.59 -8.58 -47.53
C HIS A 378 -12.51 -9.39 -48.82
N VAL A 379 -11.46 -9.12 -49.62
CA VAL A 379 -11.10 -9.90 -50.81
C VAL A 379 -9.69 -10.46 -50.62
N ILE A 380 -9.55 -11.78 -50.77
CA ILE A 380 -8.28 -12.49 -50.66
C ILE A 380 -7.96 -13.22 -51.95
N MET A 381 -6.67 -13.38 -52.24
CA MET A 381 -6.17 -13.95 -53.49
C MET A 381 -5.04 -14.94 -53.22
N ALA A 382 -5.07 -16.08 -53.90
CA ALA A 382 -3.96 -17.01 -53.94
C ALA A 382 -3.68 -17.43 -55.39
N VAL A 383 -2.41 -17.72 -55.68
CA VAL A 383 -1.99 -18.20 -57.00
C VAL A 383 -1.89 -19.72 -56.96
N ILE A 384 -2.67 -20.39 -57.79
CA ILE A 384 -2.64 -21.86 -57.95
C ILE A 384 -1.82 -22.18 -59.20
N SER A 385 -0.63 -22.76 -59.02
CA SER A 385 0.23 -23.25 -60.11
C SER A 385 -0.20 -24.63 -60.60
N GLN A 386 0.29 -25.03 -61.78
CA GLN A 386 0.03 -26.36 -62.37
C GLN A 386 0.40 -27.52 -61.43
N ASN A 387 1.47 -27.35 -60.66
CA ASN A 387 1.82 -28.21 -59.52
C ASN A 387 1.47 -27.44 -58.24
N PRO A 388 0.30 -27.66 -57.62
CA PRO A 388 -0.13 -26.88 -56.46
C PRO A 388 0.69 -27.23 -55.22
N ASN A 389 1.14 -26.22 -54.49
CA ASN A 389 1.70 -26.39 -53.15
C ASN A 389 0.68 -25.86 -52.12
N LEU A 390 -0.04 -26.77 -51.46
CA LEU A 390 -1.13 -26.42 -50.56
C LEU A 390 -0.65 -25.61 -49.36
N VAL A 391 0.50 -25.95 -48.77
CA VAL A 391 1.09 -25.19 -47.66
C VAL A 391 1.36 -23.74 -48.06
N LYS A 392 1.90 -23.51 -49.26
CA LYS A 392 2.17 -22.17 -49.79
C LYS A 392 0.87 -21.40 -50.09
N ILE A 393 -0.13 -22.06 -50.67
CA ILE A 393 -1.44 -21.45 -50.93
C ILE A 393 -2.11 -21.03 -49.62
N GLN A 394 -2.13 -21.92 -48.62
CA GLN A 394 -2.67 -21.64 -47.29
C GLN A 394 -1.92 -20.48 -46.61
N GLN A 395 -0.60 -20.42 -46.77
CA GLN A 395 0.22 -19.33 -46.24
C GLN A 395 -0.13 -17.98 -46.89
N GLN A 396 -0.29 -17.93 -48.21
CA GLN A 396 -0.70 -16.71 -48.93
C GLN A 396 -2.06 -16.19 -48.45
N LEU A 397 -3.04 -17.10 -48.29
CA LEU A 397 -4.37 -16.73 -47.77
C LEU A 397 -4.28 -16.21 -46.33
N ALA A 398 -3.47 -16.86 -45.49
CA ALA A 398 -3.28 -16.46 -44.10
C ALA A 398 -2.66 -15.07 -43.98
N GLU A 399 -1.64 -14.77 -44.79
CA GLU A 399 -0.99 -13.45 -44.81
C GLU A 399 -1.97 -12.34 -45.16
N MET A 400 -2.84 -12.55 -46.15
CA MET A 400 -3.86 -11.57 -46.53
C MET A 400 -4.92 -11.38 -45.43
N LEU A 401 -5.25 -12.43 -44.69
CA LEU A 401 -6.15 -12.38 -43.52
C LEU A 401 -5.45 -11.94 -42.22
N ALA A 402 -4.16 -11.60 -42.29
CA ALA A 402 -3.29 -11.32 -41.15
C ALA A 402 -3.30 -12.40 -40.06
N LEU A 403 -3.44 -13.65 -40.49
CA LEU A 403 -3.47 -14.85 -39.68
C LEU A 403 -2.08 -15.51 -39.64
N ASN A 404 -1.61 -15.86 -38.45
CA ASN A 404 -0.44 -16.73 -38.28
C ASN A 404 -0.89 -18.20 -38.26
N LEU A 405 -0.33 -19.01 -39.16
CA LEU A 405 -0.53 -20.47 -39.18
C LEU A 405 0.67 -21.15 -38.53
N ASN A 406 0.48 -21.62 -37.30
CA ASN A 406 1.50 -22.35 -36.53
C ASN A 406 1.40 -23.86 -36.71
N GLU A 407 0.29 -24.32 -37.30
CA GLU A 407 0.01 -25.71 -37.58
C GLU A 407 0.94 -26.26 -38.67
N GLN A 408 1.47 -27.46 -38.44
CA GLN A 408 2.43 -28.12 -39.32
C GLN A 408 1.78 -28.92 -40.45
N THR A 409 0.57 -29.44 -40.21
CA THR A 409 -0.15 -30.28 -41.19
C THR A 409 -1.10 -29.45 -42.04
N GLU A 410 -1.22 -29.80 -43.32
CA GLU A 410 -2.14 -29.14 -44.27
C GLU A 410 -3.60 -29.12 -43.80
N ILE A 411 -4.07 -30.20 -43.16
CA ILE A 411 -5.45 -30.32 -42.67
C ILE A 411 -5.72 -29.32 -41.54
N ALA A 412 -4.84 -29.26 -40.55
CA ALA A 412 -4.99 -28.34 -39.43
C ALA A 412 -4.90 -26.87 -39.86
N ARG A 413 -3.99 -26.57 -40.80
CA ARG A 413 -3.89 -25.24 -41.44
C ARG A 413 -5.19 -24.86 -42.17
N ALA A 414 -5.78 -25.79 -42.93
CA ALA A 414 -7.05 -25.57 -43.62
C ALA A 414 -8.21 -25.32 -42.64
N ALA A 415 -8.29 -26.09 -41.55
CA ALA A 415 -9.31 -25.91 -40.53
C ALA A 415 -9.23 -24.52 -39.88
N ARG A 416 -8.02 -24.06 -39.57
CA ARG A 416 -7.76 -22.73 -39.00
C ARG A 416 -8.12 -21.60 -39.97
N LEU A 417 -7.77 -21.74 -41.25
CA LEU A 417 -8.18 -20.80 -42.30
C LEU A 417 -9.70 -20.71 -42.44
N LYS A 418 -10.39 -21.86 -42.46
CA LYS A 418 -11.86 -21.90 -42.53
C LYS A 418 -12.50 -21.17 -41.35
N GLU A 419 -12.01 -21.39 -40.13
CA GLU A 419 -12.49 -20.70 -38.94
C GLU A 419 -12.34 -19.17 -39.05
N ARG A 420 -11.20 -18.70 -39.59
CA ARG A 420 -10.96 -17.27 -39.81
C ARG A 420 -11.87 -16.68 -40.89
N ILE A 421 -12.02 -17.37 -42.03
CA ILE A 421 -12.85 -16.92 -43.15
C ILE A 421 -14.33 -16.85 -42.78
N MET A 422 -14.83 -17.75 -41.92
CA MET A 422 -16.24 -17.76 -41.49
C MET A 422 -16.57 -16.74 -40.38
N ARG A 423 -15.56 -16.04 -39.83
CA ARG A 423 -15.72 -15.00 -38.80
C ARG A 423 -15.73 -13.59 -39.38
N GLU A 424 -15.14 -13.43 -40.56
CA GLU A 424 -15.35 -12.29 -41.44
C GLU A 424 -16.67 -12.49 -42.17
#